data_AF-E7GF26-F1
#
_entry.id   AF-E7GF26-F1
#
_cell.length_a   1.000
_cell.length_b   1.000
_cell.length_c   1.000
_cell.angle_alpha   90.00
_cell.angle_beta   90.00
_cell.angle_gamma   90.00
#
_symmetry.space_group_name_H-M   'P 1'
#
loop_
_entity.id
_entity.type
_entity.pdbx_description
1 polymer ?
#
loop_
_entity_poly.entity_id
_entity_poly.type
_entity_poly.pdbx_seq_one_letter_code
_entity_poly.pdbx_strand_id
1 'polypeptide(L)'
;MDKTIKKDLMTIYMFRNALATLLGALLAYIISFMQFYQCSLAQALQRLLIYDIYTTLYFVLTWVFDYIVFEMSKILYDIYEEKVTFVPCIILIIISVVIFFVPILDLFQYNLCFLFVLISLRMIKEMWKRTPELFTWTHKLLNKIKKRPESGLK
;
A
#
# COMPACT_ATOMS: atom_id res chain seq x y z
N MET A 1 -31.45 1.31 -8.23
CA MET A 1 -30.06 1.55 -8.70
C MET A 1 -29.67 0.37 -9.58
N ASP A 2 -29.44 0.64 -10.85
CA ASP A 2 -29.36 -0.36 -11.92
C ASP A 2 -28.21 -1.37 -11.69
N LYS A 3 -28.46 -2.65 -11.98
CA LYS A 3 -27.58 -3.79 -11.63
C LYS A 3 -26.22 -3.68 -12.34
N THR A 4 -26.22 -3.08 -13.52
CA THR A 4 -25.05 -2.78 -14.35
C THR A 4 -24.12 -1.76 -13.67
N ILE A 5 -24.67 -0.68 -13.11
CA ILE A 5 -23.91 0.37 -12.43
C ILE A 5 -23.16 -0.18 -11.20
N LYS A 6 -23.79 -1.09 -10.44
CA LYS A 6 -23.13 -1.76 -9.30
C LYS A 6 -21.94 -2.63 -9.73
N LYS A 7 -22.03 -3.32 -10.86
CA LYS A 7 -20.98 -4.19 -11.40
C LYS A 7 -19.78 -3.38 -11.90
N ASP A 8 -20.04 -2.26 -12.56
CA ASP A 8 -18.98 -1.38 -13.06
C ASP A 8 -18.20 -0.73 -11.91
N LEU A 9 -18.90 -0.30 -10.86
CA LEU A 9 -18.26 0.22 -9.63
C LEU A 9 -17.39 -0.83 -8.93
N MET A 10 -17.84 -2.09 -8.86
CA MET A 10 -17.06 -3.18 -8.29
C MET A 10 -15.79 -3.47 -9.12
N THR A 11 -15.90 -3.44 -10.44
CA THR A 11 -14.77 -3.67 -11.35
C THR A 11 -13.72 -2.59 -11.23
N ILE A 12 -14.13 -1.32 -11.21
CA ILE A 12 -13.23 -0.17 -11.02
C ILE A 12 -12.53 -0.26 -9.66
N TYR A 13 -13.25 -0.65 -8.61
CA TYR A 13 -12.67 -0.85 -7.29
C TYR A 13 -11.58 -1.92 -7.28
N MET A 14 -11.84 -3.11 -7.85
CA MET A 14 -10.87 -4.20 -7.92
C MET A 14 -9.64 -3.82 -8.75
N PHE A 15 -9.86 -3.17 -9.89
CA PHE A 15 -8.77 -2.69 -10.76
C PHE A 15 -7.84 -1.71 -10.05
N ARG A 16 -8.40 -0.73 -9.33
CA ARG A 16 -7.60 0.24 -8.57
C ARG A 16 -6.73 -0.44 -7.51
N ASN A 17 -7.27 -1.46 -6.83
CA ASN A 17 -6.55 -2.17 -5.80
C ASN A 17 -5.45 -3.04 -6.40
N ALA A 18 -5.74 -3.73 -7.49
CA ALA A 18 -4.77 -4.50 -8.26
C ALA A 18 -3.61 -3.61 -8.74
N LEU A 19 -3.91 -2.40 -9.20
CA LEU A 19 -2.89 -1.43 -9.61
C LEU A 19 -2.06 -0.90 -8.43
N ALA A 20 -2.69 -0.65 -7.28
CA ALA A 20 -1.97 -0.20 -6.08
C ALA A 20 -0.98 -1.26 -5.57
N THR A 21 -1.41 -2.52 -5.49
CA THR A 21 -0.51 -3.62 -5.10
C THR A 21 0.53 -3.92 -6.17
N LEU A 22 0.20 -3.74 -7.46
CA LEU A 22 1.17 -3.88 -8.56
C LEU A 22 2.30 -2.87 -8.43
N LEU A 23 1.97 -1.60 -8.19
CA LEU A 23 2.96 -0.55 -8.00
C LEU A 23 3.80 -0.78 -6.73
N GLY A 24 3.18 -1.27 -5.65
CA GLY A 24 3.90 -1.64 -4.42
C GLY A 24 4.94 -2.73 -4.66
N ALA A 25 4.53 -3.84 -5.29
CA ALA A 25 5.43 -4.92 -5.65
C ALA A 25 6.51 -4.47 -6.64
N LEU A 26 6.14 -3.67 -7.65
CA LEU A 26 7.08 -3.16 -8.64
C LEU A 26 8.19 -2.32 -7.99
N LEU A 27 7.83 -1.44 -7.06
CA LEU A 27 8.80 -0.64 -6.31
C LEU A 27 9.70 -1.53 -5.43
N ALA A 28 9.15 -2.54 -4.76
CA ALA A 28 9.93 -3.49 -3.97
C ALA A 28 11.00 -4.20 -4.81
N TYR A 29 10.60 -4.73 -5.97
CA TYR A 29 11.49 -5.43 -6.89
C TYR A 29 12.56 -4.50 -7.47
N ILE A 30 12.20 -3.28 -7.90
CA ILE A 30 13.16 -2.31 -8.44
C ILE A 30 14.18 -1.93 -7.38
N ILE A 31 13.76 -1.60 -6.16
CA ILE A 31 14.67 -1.21 -5.07
C ILE A 31 15.63 -2.36 -4.73
N SER A 32 15.08 -3.57 -4.56
CA SER A 32 15.89 -4.76 -4.27
C SER A 32 16.89 -5.06 -5.39
N PHE A 33 16.49 -4.93 -6.66
CA PHE A 33 17.39 -5.17 -7.80
C PHE A 33 18.46 -4.11 -7.95
N MET A 34 18.11 -2.84 -7.72
CA MET A 34 19.09 -1.76 -7.73
C MET A 34 20.16 -1.97 -6.65
N GLN A 35 19.77 -2.42 -5.46
CA GLN A 35 20.72 -2.70 -4.37
C GLN A 35 21.53 -3.98 -4.62
N PHE A 36 20.89 -5.06 -5.04
CA PHE A 36 21.57 -6.34 -5.25
C PHE A 36 22.55 -6.30 -6.44
N TYR A 37 22.13 -5.71 -7.57
CA TYR A 37 22.95 -5.65 -8.78
C TYR A 37 23.74 -4.34 -8.92
N GLN A 38 23.61 -3.39 -7.97
CA GLN A 38 24.23 -2.06 -8.03
C GLN A 38 24.00 -1.38 -9.39
N CYS A 39 22.74 -1.40 -9.85
CA CYS A 39 22.37 -0.99 -11.20
C CYS A 39 21.40 0.20 -11.22
N SER A 40 21.25 0.84 -12.39
CA SER A 40 20.30 1.95 -12.56
C SER A 40 18.86 1.45 -12.63
N LEU A 41 17.90 2.36 -12.40
CA LEU A 41 16.46 2.04 -12.47
C LEU A 41 16.07 1.40 -13.81
N ALA A 42 16.60 1.92 -14.94
CA ALA A 42 16.30 1.38 -16.26
C ALA A 42 16.79 -0.06 -16.42
N GLN A 43 17.98 -0.37 -15.89
CA GLN A 43 18.54 -1.72 -15.91
C GLN A 43 17.76 -2.66 -14.99
N ALA A 44 17.33 -2.19 -13.82
CA ALA A 44 16.47 -2.97 -12.91
C ALA A 44 15.13 -3.33 -13.56
N LEU A 45 14.49 -2.38 -14.27
CA LEU A 45 13.25 -2.63 -15.02
C LEU A 45 13.45 -3.65 -16.15
N GLN A 46 14.52 -3.51 -16.93
CA GLN A 46 14.84 -4.48 -17.97
C GLN A 46 15.06 -5.88 -17.38
N ARG A 47 15.78 -5.97 -16.26
CA ARG A 47 16.02 -7.24 -15.56
C ARG A 47 14.73 -7.88 -15.07
N LEU A 48 13.81 -7.07 -14.57
CA LEU A 48 12.52 -7.52 -14.05
C LEU A 48 11.57 -8.02 -15.14
N LEU A 49 11.52 -7.36 -16.30
CA LEU A 49 10.47 -7.59 -17.29
C LEU A 49 10.93 -8.32 -18.55
N ILE A 50 12.22 -8.23 -18.91
CA ILE A 50 12.72 -8.57 -20.25
C ILE A 50 13.80 -9.65 -20.21
N TYR A 51 14.74 -9.60 -19.26
CA TYR A 51 15.91 -10.49 -19.28
C TYR A 51 15.59 -11.95 -18.97
N ASP A 52 14.70 -12.20 -18.02
CA ASP A 52 14.42 -13.56 -17.55
C ASP A 52 12.92 -13.73 -17.22
N ILE A 53 12.30 -14.68 -17.92
CA ILE A 53 10.89 -15.01 -17.72
C ILE A 53 10.60 -15.56 -16.33
N TYR A 54 11.55 -16.25 -15.68
CA TYR A 54 11.36 -16.74 -14.32
C TYR A 54 11.25 -15.57 -13.35
N THR A 55 12.09 -14.55 -13.51
CA THR A 55 12.05 -13.33 -12.71
C THR A 55 10.71 -12.60 -12.86
N THR A 56 10.23 -12.43 -14.10
CA THR A 56 8.91 -11.86 -14.38
C THR A 56 7.79 -12.69 -13.74
N LEU A 57 7.88 -14.01 -13.83
CA LEU A 57 6.87 -14.92 -13.26
C LEU A 57 6.84 -14.83 -11.73
N TYR A 58 7.99 -14.79 -11.06
CA TYR A 58 8.09 -14.58 -9.62
C TYR A 58 7.49 -13.25 -9.20
N PHE A 59 7.76 -12.19 -9.97
CA PHE A 59 7.15 -10.88 -9.74
C PHE A 59 5.62 -10.93 -9.85
N VAL A 60 5.08 -11.53 -10.91
CA VAL A 60 3.63 -11.66 -11.10
C VAL A 60 3.00 -12.49 -9.98
N LEU A 61 3.64 -13.60 -9.58
CA LEU A 61 3.15 -14.45 -8.49
C LEU A 61 3.12 -13.71 -7.15
N THR A 62 4.19 -12.97 -6.86
CA THR A 62 4.27 -12.14 -5.64
C THR A 62 3.21 -11.06 -5.64
N TRP A 63 3.00 -10.38 -6.78
CA TRP A 63 1.94 -9.39 -6.92
C TRP A 63 0.53 -9.99 -6.72
N VAL A 64 0.25 -11.16 -7.29
CA VAL A 64 -1.04 -11.84 -7.11
C VAL A 64 -1.25 -12.20 -5.64
N PHE A 65 -0.21 -12.70 -4.97
CA PHE A 65 -0.25 -12.95 -3.53
C PHE A 65 -0.55 -11.68 -2.73
N ASP A 66 0.16 -10.58 -3.00
CA ASP A 66 -0.06 -9.30 -2.33
C ASP A 66 -1.47 -8.77 -2.56
N TYR A 67 -2.00 -8.90 -3.78
CA TYR A 67 -3.37 -8.52 -4.09
C TYR A 67 -4.39 -9.33 -3.28
N ILE A 68 -4.21 -10.66 -3.17
CA ILE A 68 -5.09 -11.52 -2.38
C ILE A 68 -5.02 -11.12 -0.90
N VAL A 69 -3.82 -10.96 -0.33
CA VAL A 69 -3.66 -10.55 1.07
C VAL A 69 -4.29 -9.17 1.30
N PHE A 70 -4.13 -8.25 0.36
CA PHE A 70 -4.75 -6.94 0.42
C PHE A 70 -6.28 -7.04 0.42
N GLU A 71 -6.92 -7.82 -0.46
CA GLU A 71 -8.38 -8.00 -0.41
C GLU A 71 -8.85 -8.74 0.87
N MET A 72 -8.09 -9.74 1.34
CA MET A 72 -8.40 -10.45 2.58
C MET A 72 -8.34 -9.51 3.81
N SER A 73 -7.40 -8.56 3.83
CA SER A 73 -7.32 -7.56 4.91
C SER A 73 -8.59 -6.72 5.03
N LYS A 74 -9.28 -6.47 3.91
CA LYS A 74 -10.55 -5.74 3.92
C LYS A 74 -11.66 -6.59 4.52
N ILE A 75 -11.80 -7.84 4.09
CA ILE A 75 -12.81 -8.75 4.64
C ILE A 75 -12.62 -8.88 6.16
N LEU A 76 -11.37 -9.01 6.59
CA LEU A 76 -11.02 -9.06 8.00
C LEU A 76 -11.43 -7.77 8.73
N TYR A 77 -11.09 -6.60 8.19
CA TYR A 77 -11.46 -5.32 8.78
C TYR A 77 -12.97 -5.10 8.84
N ASP A 78 -13.70 -5.49 7.79
CA ASP A 78 -15.16 -5.43 7.74
C ASP A 78 -15.79 -6.36 8.81
N ILE A 79 -15.17 -7.50 9.14
CA ILE A 79 -15.63 -8.39 10.24
C ILE A 79 -15.37 -7.77 11.62
N TYR A 80 -14.24 -7.05 11.81
CA TYR A 80 -13.89 -6.40 13.07
C TYR A 80 -14.67 -5.09 13.33
N GLU A 81 -15.77 -4.87 12.60
CA GLU A 81 -16.60 -3.66 12.52
C GLU A 81 -16.98 -3.02 13.86
N GLU A 82 -17.02 -3.81 14.93
CA GLU A 82 -17.56 -3.41 16.24
C GLU A 82 -16.60 -2.59 17.11
N LYS A 83 -15.29 -2.55 16.78
CA LYS A 83 -14.33 -1.72 17.51
C LYS A 83 -13.46 -0.95 16.54
N VAL A 84 -13.82 0.31 16.27
CA VAL A 84 -12.95 1.29 15.60
C VAL A 84 -11.68 1.43 16.45
N THR A 85 -10.69 0.62 16.14
CA THR A 85 -9.48 0.52 16.94
C THR A 85 -8.29 0.69 16.00
N PHE A 86 -7.40 1.64 16.30
CA PHE A 86 -6.12 1.80 15.60
C PHE A 86 -5.18 0.61 15.82
N VAL A 87 -5.53 -0.31 16.72
CA VAL A 87 -4.73 -1.46 17.16
C VAL A 87 -4.25 -2.34 16.00
N PRO A 88 -5.07 -2.76 15.01
CA PRO A 88 -4.55 -3.59 13.93
C PRO A 88 -3.57 -2.84 13.02
N CYS A 89 -3.73 -1.51 12.83
CA CYS A 89 -2.73 -0.70 12.12
C CYS A 89 -1.40 -0.66 12.89
N ILE A 90 -1.46 -0.45 14.20
CA ILE A 90 -0.27 -0.42 15.06
C ILE A 90 0.43 -1.78 15.03
N ILE A 91 -0.32 -2.88 15.12
CA ILE A 91 0.21 -4.24 15.02
C ILE A 91 0.90 -4.45 13.67
N LEU A 92 0.27 -4.07 12.55
CA LEU A 92 0.88 -4.21 11.22
C LEU A 92 2.17 -3.38 11.08
N ILE A 93 2.22 -2.18 11.66
CA ILE A 93 3.44 -1.36 11.67
C ILE A 93 4.53 -2.04 12.50
N ILE A 94 4.21 -2.58 13.67
CA ILE A 94 5.16 -3.32 14.51
C ILE A 94 5.70 -4.53 13.76
N ILE A 95 4.83 -5.33 13.13
CA ILE A 95 5.25 -6.49 12.33
C ILE A 95 6.14 -6.03 11.16
N SER A 96 5.80 -4.91 10.50
CA SER A 96 6.64 -4.33 9.42
C SER A 96 8.06 -4.06 9.91
N VAL A 97 8.20 -3.48 11.11
CA VAL A 97 9.51 -3.19 11.71
C VAL A 97 10.26 -4.48 12.07
N VAL A 98 9.56 -5.46 12.65
CA VAL A 98 10.16 -6.75 13.04
C VAL A 98 10.70 -7.52 11.82
N ILE A 99 10.01 -7.46 10.67
CA ILE A 99 10.44 -8.15 9.44
C ILE A 99 11.84 -7.73 8.99
N PHE A 100 12.26 -6.48 9.22
CA PHE A 100 13.61 -6.03 8.88
C PHE A 100 14.72 -6.68 9.73
N PHE A 101 14.38 -7.26 10.88
CA PHE A 101 15.33 -8.00 11.73
C PHE A 101 15.34 -9.51 11.45
N VAL A 102 14.41 -10.01 10.64
CA VAL A 102 14.38 -11.42 10.25
C VAL A 102 15.28 -11.61 9.03
N PRO A 103 16.19 -12.60 9.01
CA PRO A 103 17.07 -12.89 7.88
C PRO A 103 16.31 -13.57 6.73
N ILE A 104 15.36 -12.84 6.15
CA ILE A 104 14.64 -13.19 4.93
C ILE A 104 15.28 -12.42 3.76
N LEU A 105 15.14 -12.92 2.54
CA LEU A 105 15.57 -12.22 1.32
C LEU A 105 15.06 -10.76 1.32
N ASP A 106 15.96 -9.79 1.12
CA ASP A 106 15.66 -8.35 1.18
C ASP A 106 14.43 -7.96 0.33
N LEU A 107 14.26 -8.64 -0.81
CA LEU A 107 13.11 -8.50 -1.69
C LEU A 107 11.77 -8.70 -0.96
N PHE A 108 11.65 -9.77 -0.17
CA PHE A 108 10.43 -10.06 0.58
C PHE A 108 10.24 -9.08 1.74
N GLN A 109 11.33 -8.56 2.33
CA GLN A 109 11.23 -7.52 3.37
C GLN A 109 10.63 -6.23 2.80
N TYR A 110 11.16 -5.73 1.68
CA TYR A 110 10.61 -4.55 1.02
C TYR A 110 9.17 -4.77 0.57
N ASN A 111 8.88 -5.93 0.00
CA ASN A 111 7.54 -6.24 -0.50
C ASN A 111 6.49 -6.25 0.63
N LEU A 112 6.76 -6.96 1.72
CA LEU A 112 5.87 -7.01 2.88
C LEU A 112 5.72 -5.64 3.55
N CYS A 113 6.79 -4.85 3.62
CA CYS A 113 6.73 -3.49 4.14
C CYS A 113 5.78 -2.61 3.30
N PHE A 114 5.92 -2.61 1.97
CA PHE A 114 5.00 -1.86 1.10
C PHE A 114 3.56 -2.36 1.22
N LEU A 115 3.35 -3.67 1.29
CA LEU A 115 2.03 -4.26 1.48
C LEU A 115 1.38 -3.81 2.80
N PHE A 116 2.11 -3.85 3.91
CA PHE A 116 1.58 -3.44 5.22
C PHE A 116 1.32 -1.95 5.31
N VAL A 117 2.14 -1.12 4.66
CA VAL A 117 1.86 0.32 4.51
C VAL A 117 0.57 0.54 3.72
N LEU A 118 0.37 -0.16 2.60
CA LEU A 118 -0.85 -0.06 1.80
C LEU A 118 -2.10 -0.48 2.58
N ILE A 119 -2.04 -1.59 3.32
CA ILE A 119 -3.13 -2.04 4.20
C ILE A 119 -3.44 -0.98 5.26
N SER A 120 -2.41 -0.46 5.93
CA SER A 120 -2.56 0.57 6.96
C SER A 120 -3.19 1.85 6.40
N LEU A 121 -2.74 2.32 5.23
CA LEU A 121 -3.31 3.50 4.56
C LEU A 121 -4.79 3.30 4.22
N ARG A 122 -5.18 2.11 3.76
CA ARG A 122 -6.58 1.77 3.51
C ARG A 122 -7.40 1.84 4.80
N MET A 123 -6.94 1.19 5.86
CA MET A 123 -7.63 1.21 7.16
C MET A 123 -7.79 2.63 7.70
N ILE A 124 -6.74 3.47 7.61
CA ILE A 124 -6.80 4.88 7.99
C ILE A 124 -7.83 5.64 7.16
N LYS A 125 -7.87 5.42 5.83
CA LYS A 125 -8.85 6.03 4.94
C LYS A 125 -10.29 5.64 5.31
N GLU A 126 -10.51 4.39 5.68
CA GLU A 126 -11.83 3.90 6.11
C GLU A 126 -12.23 4.47 7.48
N MET A 127 -11.31 4.54 8.44
CA MET A 127 -11.53 5.22 9.71
C MET A 127 -11.86 6.70 9.52
N TRP A 128 -11.17 7.42 8.63
CA TRP A 128 -11.46 8.82 8.35
C TRP A 128 -12.86 9.01 7.77
N LYS A 129 -13.31 8.09 6.90
CA LYS A 129 -14.68 8.13 6.35
C LYS A 129 -15.75 7.84 7.40
N ARG A 130 -15.49 6.90 8.34
CA ARG A 130 -16.46 6.44 9.33
C ARG A 130 -16.54 7.35 10.57
N THR A 131 -15.41 7.92 11.02
CA THR A 131 -15.35 8.73 12.25
C THR A 131 -14.49 9.99 12.05
N PRO A 132 -14.99 11.02 11.36
CA PRO A 132 -14.24 12.24 11.08
C PRO A 132 -13.86 13.03 12.35
N GLU A 133 -14.58 12.83 13.46
CA GLU A 133 -14.36 13.53 14.74
C GLU A 133 -13.01 13.19 15.40
N LEU A 134 -12.54 11.95 15.25
CA LEU A 134 -11.22 11.49 15.70
C LEU A 134 -10.06 12.21 15.00
N PHE A 135 -10.32 12.78 13.82
CA PHE A 135 -9.35 13.51 12.99
C PHE A 135 -9.55 15.03 13.03
N THR A 136 -10.29 15.55 14.01
CA THR A 136 -10.46 17.00 14.19
C THR A 136 -9.13 17.75 14.38
N TRP A 137 -8.14 17.12 15.02
CA TRP A 137 -6.80 17.69 15.17
C TRP A 137 -6.05 17.82 13.82
N THR A 138 -6.14 16.82 12.94
CA THR A 138 -5.52 16.90 11.59
C THR A 138 -6.24 17.91 10.70
N HIS A 139 -7.57 18.04 10.79
CA HIS A 139 -8.30 19.13 10.12
C HIS A 139 -7.89 20.52 10.62
N LYS A 140 -7.68 20.69 11.93
CA LYS A 140 -7.12 21.93 12.50
C LYS A 140 -5.70 22.20 11.98
N LEU A 141 -4.86 21.17 11.84
CA LEU A 141 -3.47 21.27 11.39
C LEU A 141 -3.37 21.59 9.89
N LEU A 142 -4.17 20.93 9.04
CA LEU A 142 -4.31 21.23 7.61
C LEU A 142 -4.84 22.65 7.38
N ASN A 143 -5.83 23.10 8.15
CA ASN A 143 -6.31 24.49 8.09
C ASN A 143 -5.27 25.50 8.61
N LYS A 144 -4.36 25.08 9.50
CA LYS A 144 -3.25 25.91 9.97
C LYS A 144 -2.14 26.03 8.92
N ILE A 145 -1.82 24.93 8.23
CA ILE A 145 -0.86 24.89 7.11
C ILE A 145 -1.39 25.72 5.93
N LYS A 146 -2.69 25.63 5.61
CA LYS A 146 -3.33 26.45 4.57
C LYS A 146 -3.41 27.95 4.94
N LYS A 147 -3.22 28.33 6.21
CA LYS A 147 -3.33 29.71 6.72
C LYS A 147 -1.99 30.44 6.98
N ARG A 148 -0.82 29.88 6.68
CA ARG A 148 0.46 30.62 6.75
C ARG A 148 1.41 30.23 5.62
N PRO A 149 2.11 31.18 4.96
CA PRO A 149 1.62 32.44 4.38
C PRO A 149 2.14 32.65 2.92
N GLU A 150 1.30 33.10 2.00
CA GLU A 150 1.75 33.79 0.76
C GLU A 150 1.65 35.32 0.88
N SER A 151 1.30 35.87 2.04
CA SER A 151 1.24 37.33 2.26
C SER A 151 2.51 37.86 2.93
N GLY A 152 3.64 37.68 2.26
CA GLY A 152 4.96 38.15 2.69
C GLY A 152 5.83 38.60 1.53
N LEU A 153 5.25 39.29 0.54
CA LEU A 153 5.98 40.03 -0.48
C LEU A 153 5.06 41.02 -1.18
N LYS A 154 4.93 42.20 -0.57
CA LYS A 154 5.07 43.54 -1.16
C LYS A 154 4.66 44.60 -0.15
#